data_AF-A0A0H5Q6T3-F1
#
_entry.id   AF-A0A0H5Q6T3-F1
#
_cell.length_a   1.000
_cell.length_b   1.000
_cell.length_c   1.000
_cell.angle_alpha   90.00
_cell.angle_beta   90.00
_cell.angle_gamma   90.00
#
_symmetry.space_group_name_H-M   'P 1'
#
loop_
_entity.id
_entity.type
_entity.pdbx_description
1 polymer ?
#
loop_
_entity_poly.entity_id
_entity_poly.type
_entity_poly.pdbx_seq_one_letter_code
_entity_poly.pdbx_strand_id
1 'polypeptide(L)' 'MMKLTTLEELHNEFLKDPEFRAAYEAELKNPEPDYQIIRHNDDGMEEVVFDTRNDKSQDE' A
#
# COMPACT_ATOMS: atom_id res chain seq x y z
N MET A 1 -6.78 -20.39 -23.02
CA MET A 1 -5.61 -19.48 -23.12
C MET A 1 -5.56 -18.67 -21.84
N MET A 2 -4.51 -18.80 -21.03
CA MET A 2 -4.29 -17.86 -19.93
C MET A 2 -3.88 -16.52 -20.55
N LYS A 3 -4.59 -15.45 -20.19
CA LYS A 3 -4.10 -14.09 -20.46
C LYS A 3 -2.88 -13.87 -19.57
N LEU A 4 -1.74 -13.67 -20.19
CA LEU A 4 -0.55 -13.19 -19.49
C LEU A 4 -0.66 -11.68 -19.42
N THR A 5 -0.55 -11.13 -18.21
CA THR A 5 -0.55 -9.69 -17.98
C THR A 5 0.88 -9.29 -17.64
N THR A 6 1.36 -8.22 -18.26
CA THR A 6 2.66 -7.64 -17.94
C THR A 6 2.61 -6.92 -16.58
N LEU A 7 3.77 -6.73 -15.95
CA LEU A 7 3.86 -5.98 -14.69
C LEU A 7 3.33 -4.55 -14.85
N GLU A 8 3.58 -3.92 -16.00
CA GLU A 8 3.09 -2.57 -16.31
C GLU A 8 1.57 -2.53 -16.45
N GLU A 9 0.96 -3.50 -17.13
CA GLU A 9 -0.49 -3.60 -17.24
C GLU A 9 -1.15 -3.83 -15.88
N LEU A 10 -0.55 -4.68 -15.04
CA LEU A 10 -1.02 -4.94 -13.68
C LEU A 10 -0.92 -3.68 -12.81
N HIS A 11 0.20 -2.97 -12.89
CA HIS A 11 0.40 -1.71 -12.17
C HIS A 11 -0.65 -0.66 -12.60
N ASN A 12 -0.87 -0.50 -13.90
CA ASN A 12 -1.89 0.41 -14.43
C ASN A 12 -3.31 0.02 -14.03
N GLU A 13 -3.60 -1.28 -13.86
CA GLU A 13 -4.89 -1.74 -13.32
C GLU A 13 -5.07 -1.32 -11.87
N PHE A 14 -4.06 -1.52 -11.01
CA PHE A 14 -4.14 -1.14 -9.59
C PHE A 14 -4.25 0.37 -9.38
N LEU A 15 -3.60 1.19 -10.21
CA LEU A 15 -3.70 2.65 -10.12
C LEU A 15 -5.09 3.20 -10.51
N LYS A 16 -5.99 2.38 -11.07
CA LYS A 16 -7.40 2.75 -11.26
C LYS A 16 -8.18 2.77 -9.95
N ASP A 17 -7.74 2.01 -8.95
CA ASP A 17 -8.32 2.03 -7.61
C ASP A 17 -7.87 3.28 -6.84
N PRO A 18 -8.81 4.13 -6.39
CA PRO A 18 -8.46 5.40 -5.75
C PRO A 18 -7.79 5.22 -4.38
N GLU A 19 -8.11 4.16 -3.63
CA GLU A 19 -7.52 3.88 -2.32
C GLU A 19 -6.07 3.40 -2.50
N PHE A 20 -5.85 2.47 -3.45
CA PHE A 20 -4.52 2.00 -3.82
C PHE A 20 -3.66 3.14 -4.35
N ARG A 21 -4.20 3.97 -5.25
CA ARG A 21 -3.45 5.10 -5.82
C ARG A 21 -3.03 6.10 -4.74
N ALA A 22 -3.91 6.42 -3.80
CA ALA A 22 -3.60 7.30 -2.69
C ALA A 22 -2.47 6.75 -1.81
N ALA A 23 -2.52 5.45 -1.48
CA ALA A 23 -1.46 4.78 -0.72
C ALA A 23 -0.12 4.78 -1.49
N TYR A 24 -0.13 4.42 -2.78
CA TYR A 24 1.07 4.39 -3.63
C TYR A 24 1.73 5.77 -3.78
N GLU A 25 0.94 6.82 -4.01
CA GLU A 25 1.46 8.19 -4.08
C GLU A 25 2.00 8.69 -2.73
N ALA A 26 1.43 8.24 -1.61
CA ALA A 26 1.92 8.55 -0.27
C ALA A 26 3.26 7.86 0.00
N GLU A 27 3.42 6.59 -0.39
CA GLU A 27 4.69 5.86 -0.30
C GLU A 27 5.81 6.53 -1.12
N LEU A 28 5.52 6.93 -2.37
CA LEU A 28 6.52 7.59 -3.23
C LEU A 28 7.05 8.91 -2.67
N LYS A 29 6.25 9.60 -1.86
CA LYS A 29 6.61 10.90 -1.25
C LYS A 29 7.30 10.75 0.09
N ASN A 30 7.36 9.55 0.67
CA ASN A 30 7.82 9.37 2.05
C ASN A 30 9.32 9.02 2.11
N PRO A 31 10.17 9.87 2.72
CA PRO A 31 11.62 9.64 2.80
C PRO A 31 12.07 8.78 3.99
N GLU A 32 11.18 8.39 4.92
CA GLU A 32 11.57 7.77 6.20
C GLU A 32 11.07 6.32 6.37
N PRO A 33 11.86 5.45 7.05
CA PRO A 33 11.60 4.02 7.18
C PRO A 33 10.60 3.64 8.29
N ASP A 34 9.94 4.59 8.94
CA ASP A 34 9.05 4.38 10.09
C ASP A 34 7.58 4.75 9.81
N TYR A 35 7.17 4.75 8.54
CA TYR A 35 5.81 5.09 8.15
C TYR A 35 4.80 3.95 8.39
N GLN A 36 3.57 4.37 8.70
CA GLN A 36 2.39 3.52 8.78
C GLN A 36 1.32 4.00 7.81
N ILE A 37 0.57 3.08 7.22
CA ILE A 37 -0.65 3.38 6.48
C ILE A 37 -1.82 3.05 7.39
N ILE A 38 -2.61 4.06 7.75
CA ILE A 38 -3.80 3.94 8.60
C ILE A 38 -5.03 4.15 7.74
N ARG A 39 -5.97 3.21 7.78
CA ARG A 39 -7.28 3.31 7.16
C ARG A 39 -8.28 3.83 8.18
N HIS A 40 -8.93 4.93 7.84
CA HIS A 40 -10.05 5.48 8.60
C HIS A 40 -11.35 4.96 8.00
N ASN A 41 -12.14 4.25 8.80
CA ASN A 41 -13.44 3.74 8.39
C ASN A 41 -14.54 4.78 8.64
N ASP A 42 -15.65 4.68 7.92
CA ASP A 42 -16.80 5.60 8.05
C ASP A 42 -17.48 5.54 9.44
N ASP A 43 -17.21 4.48 10.21
CA ASP A 43 -17.68 4.31 11.59
C ASP A 43 -16.77 5.00 12.63
N GLY A 44 -15.70 5.67 12.18
CA GLY A 44 -14.72 6.35 13.02
C GLY A 44 -13.66 5.43 13.63
N MET A 45 -13.62 4.15 13.24
CA MET A 45 -12.53 3.26 13.63
C MET A 45 -11.31 3.41 12.72
N GLU A 46 -10.13 3.23 13.29
CA GLU A 46 -8.85 3.27 12.58
C GLU A 46 -8.20 1.88 12.60
N GLU A 47 -7.66 1.47 11.45
CA GLU A 47 -6.93 0.22 11.32
C GLU A 47 -5.56 0.48 10.68
N VAL A 48 -4.50 -0.10 11.27
CA VAL A 48 -3.16 -0.08 10.67
C VAL A 48 -3.11 -1.13 9.56
N VAL A 49 -3.07 -0.69 8.31
CA VAL A 49 -3.04 -1.55 7.12
C VAL A 49 -1.60 -1.92 6.75
N PHE A 50 -0.65 -1.06 7.11
CA PHE A 50 0.78 -1.27 6.83
C PHE A 50 1.63 -0.57 7.90
N ASP A 51 2.71 -1.23 8.34
CA ASP A 51 3.68 -0.68 9.28
C ASP A 51 5.08 -1.20 8.92
N THR A 52 5.94 -0.31 8.45
CA THR A 52 7.32 -0.65 8.08
C THR A 52 8.16 -1.13 9.25
N ARG A 53 7.75 -0.84 10.49
CA ARG A 53 8.46 -1.28 11.70
C ARG A 53 8.19 -2.73 12.02
N ASN A 54 7.09 -3.30 11.51
CA ASN A 54 6.73 -4.69 11.76
C ASN A 54 7.61 -5.67 10.99
N ASP A 55 8.19 -5.24 9.87
CA ASP A 55 9.09 -6.04 9.03
C ASP A 55 10.48 -6.25 9.68
N LYS A 56 10.86 -5.40 10.65
CA LYS A 56 12.12 -5.53 11.40
C LYS A 56 12.10 -6.58 12.52
N SER A 57 10.98 -7.27 12.71
CA SER A 57 10.79 -8.22 13.81
C SER A 57 11.07 -9.68 13.44
N GLN A 58 11.48 -9.97 12.20
CA GLN A 58 11.72 -11.34 11.72
C GLN A 58 13.20 -11.71 11.51
N ASP A 59 14.13 -10.80 11.83
CA ASP A 59 15.58 -11.06 11.83
C ASP A 59 16.13 -11.05 13.28
N GLU A 60 15.75 -12.02 14.11
CA GLU A 60 16.50 -12.43 15.32
C GLU A 60 16.67 -13.95 15.39
#